data_AF-A0A963FG92-F1
#
_entry.id   AF-A0A963FG92-F1
#
_cell.length_a   1.000
_cell.length_b   1.000
_cell.length_c   1.000
_cell.angle_alpha   90.00
_cell.angle_beta   90.00
_cell.angle_gamma   90.00
#
_symmetry.space_group_name_H-M   'P 1'
#
loop_
_entity.id
_entity.type
_entity.pdbx_description
1 polymer ?
#
loop_
_entity_poly.entity_id
_entity_poly.type
_entity_poly.pdbx_seq_one_letter_code
_entity_poly.pdbx_strand_id
1 'polypeptide(L)' 'WQRRFWEHSIRNEADYAHHVDYVHFNPMKHGHVDSLADWPYSSFHRWVTAGHYPPDWCVGGHDGFEAGERR' A
#
# COMPACT_ATOMS: atom_id res chain seq x y z
N TRP A 1 8.43 -18.98 7.85
CA TRP A 1 7.19 -18.30 8.24
C TRP A 1 7.29 -17.80 9.66
N GLN A 2 6.93 -16.53 9.93
CA GLN A 2 6.79 -16.05 11.31
C GLN A 2 5.62 -16.79 11.97
N ARG A 3 5.73 -17.10 13.26
CA ARG A 3 4.62 -17.70 14.03
C ARG A 3 3.52 -16.65 14.19
N ARG A 4 2.29 -16.99 13.79
CA ARG A 4 1.10 -16.12 13.72
C ARG A 4 1.24 -15.01 12.68
N PHE A 5 0.13 -14.33 12.41
CA PHE A 5 0.04 -13.17 11.54
C PHE A 5 -0.66 -12.03 12.31
N TRP A 6 -0.47 -10.80 11.84
CA TRP A 6 -1.24 -9.66 12.30
C TRP A 6 -2.58 -9.64 11.57
N GLU A 7 -3.67 -9.46 12.32
CA GLU A 7 -5.03 -9.39 11.79
C GLU A 7 -5.67 -8.08 12.25
N HIS A 8 -6.32 -7.38 11.32
CA HIS A 8 -7.19 -6.25 11.60
C HIS A 8 -8.50 -6.41 10.83
N SER A 9 -9.62 -6.30 11.54
CA SER A 9 -10.94 -6.36 10.93
C SER A 9 -11.36 -4.97 10.46
N ILE A 10 -11.54 -4.82 9.14
CA ILE A 10 -11.97 -3.58 8.51
C ILE A 10 -13.39 -3.22 8.97
N ARG A 11 -13.58 -2.00 9.47
CA ARG A 11 -14.85 -1.59 10.11
C ARG A 11 -15.75 -0.70 9.26
N ASN A 12 -15.19 -0.03 8.26
CA ASN A 12 -15.92 0.89 7.40
C ASN A 12 -15.12 1.17 6.11
N GLU A 13 -15.71 1.95 5.22
CA GLU A 13 -15.13 2.29 3.91
C GLU A 13 -13.84 3.11 4.00
N ALA A 14 -13.75 4.04 4.95
CA ALA A 14 -12.53 4.84 5.13
C ALA A 14 -11.36 3.98 5.63
N ASP A 15 -11.66 3.06 6.55
CA ASP A 15 -10.69 2.06 7.05
C ASP A 15 -10.23 1.14 5.91
N TYR A 16 -11.15 0.71 5.03
CA TYR A 16 -10.82 -0.05 3.83
C TYR A 16 -9.86 0.72 2.91
N ALA A 17 -10.21 1.97 2.56
CA ALA A 17 -9.41 2.80 1.66
C ALA A 17 -7.98 3.00 2.20
N HIS A 18 -7.83 3.36 3.47
CA HIS A 18 -6.51 3.53 4.09
C HIS A 18 -5.68 2.25 4.07
N HIS A 19 -6.29 1.09 4.31
CA HIS A 19 -5.58 -0.19 4.28
C HIS A 19 -5.14 -0.59 2.87
N VAL A 20 -5.95 -0.31 1.85
CA VAL A 20 -5.55 -0.53 0.45
C VAL A 20 -4.41 0.40 0.07
N ASP A 21 -4.56 1.70 0.34
CA ASP A 21 -3.55 2.71 0.06
C ASP A 21 -2.21 2.32 0.69
N TYR A 22 -2.25 1.86 1.94
CA TYR A 22 -1.08 1.36 2.64
C TYR A 22 -0.38 0.20 1.93
N VAL A 23 -1.15 -0.82 1.50
CA VAL A 23 -0.59 -2.00 0.82
C VAL A 23 0.10 -1.61 -0.50
N HIS A 24 -0.49 -0.69 -1.26
CA HIS A 24 0.11 -0.22 -2.51
C HIS A 24 1.29 0.71 -2.29
N PHE A 25 1.28 1.53 -1.24
CA PHE A 25 2.38 2.42 -0.88
C PHE A 25 3.58 1.69 -0.24
N ASN A 26 3.38 0.51 0.35
CA ASN A 26 4.38 -0.22 1.14
C ASN A 26 5.75 -0.43 0.45
N PRO A 27 5.85 -0.73 -0.87
CA PRO A 27 7.14 -0.86 -1.55
C PRO A 27 7.96 0.43 -1.53
N MET A 28 7.30 1.59 -1.68
CA MET A 28 7.96 2.90 -1.60
C MET A 28 8.31 3.24 -0.15
N LYS A 29 7.42 2.96 0.80
CA LYS A 29 7.67 3.14 2.24
C LYS A 29 8.95 2.44 2.70
N HIS A 30 9.21 1.23 2.21
CA HIS A 30 10.42 0.46 2.54
C HIS A 30 11.61 0.72 1.61
N GLY A 31 11.52 1.70 0.69
CA GLY A 31 12.61 2.08 -0.19
C GLY A 31 12.98 1.02 -1.23
N HIS A 32 12.04 0.15 -1.61
CA HIS A 32 12.27 -0.82 -2.67
C HIS A 32 12.22 -0.20 -4.07
N VAL A 33 11.46 0.88 -4.23
CA VAL A 33 11.28 1.62 -5.48
C VAL A 33 11.06 3.10 -5.21
N ASP A 34 11.46 3.95 -6.15
CA ASP A 34 11.19 5.40 -6.14
C ASP A 34 9.84 5.74 -6.79
N SER A 35 9.21 4.78 -7.47
CA SER A 35 7.88 4.89 -8.06
C SER A 35 7.13 3.57 -7.94
N LEU A 36 5.85 3.62 -7.58
CA LEU A 36 5.01 2.42 -7.49
C LEU A 36 4.80 1.74 -8.85
N ALA A 37 4.95 2.49 -9.94
CA ALA A 37 4.93 1.94 -11.30
C ALA A 37 6.09 0.97 -11.56
N ASP A 38 7.20 1.07 -10.83
CA ASP A 38 8.36 0.19 -10.99
C ASP A 38 8.24 -1.11 -10.19
N TRP A 39 7.18 -1.27 -9.39
CA TRP A 39 6.97 -2.46 -8.57
C TRP A 39 5.99 -3.44 -9.23
N PRO A 40 6.45 -4.56 -9.84
CA PRO A 40 5.58 -5.49 -10.53
C PRO A 40 4.79 -6.42 -9.60
N TYR A 41 5.20 -6.53 -8.33
CA TYR A 41 4.67 -7.50 -7.37
C TYR A 41 3.51 -6.93 -6.53
N SER A 42 2.62 -6.17 -7.15
CA SER A 42 1.41 -5.66 -6.49
C SER A 42 0.24 -5.59 -7.44
N SER A 43 -0.96 -5.43 -6.89
CA SER A 43 -2.18 -5.18 -7.67
C SER A 43 -2.31 -3.72 -8.13
N PHE A 44 -1.34 -2.84 -7.84
CA PHE A 44 -1.37 -1.41 -8.17
C PHE A 44 -1.67 -1.16 -9.65
N HIS A 45 -0.98 -1.86 -10.57
CA HIS A 45 -1.17 -1.74 -12.03
C HIS A 45 -2.62 -1.97 -12.48
N ARG A 46 -3.30 -2.92 -11.83
CA ARG A 46 -4.71 -3.20 -12.11
C ARG A 46 -5.61 -2.07 -11.62
N TRP A 47 -5.28 -1.47 -10.47
CA TRP A 47 -6.03 -0.35 -9.90
C TRP A 47 -5.85 0.94 -10.70
N VAL A 48 -4.65 1.18 -11.23
CA VAL A 48 -4.39 2.27 -12.19
C VAL A 48 -5.21 2.07 -13.47
N THR A 49 -5.19 0.87 -14.06
CA THR A 49 -5.98 0.56 -15.26
C THR A 49 -7.50 0.71 -15.03
N ALA A 50 -7.97 0.42 -13.83
CA ALA A 50 -9.37 0.57 -13.43
C ALA A 50 -9.76 2.01 -13.05
N GLY A 51 -8.80 2.95 -13.03
CA GLY A 51 -9.04 4.36 -12.72
C GLY A 51 -9.15 4.69 -11.23
N HIS A 52 -8.74 3.78 -10.34
CA HIS A 52 -8.74 4.05 -8.89
C HIS A 52 -7.57 4.94 -8.45
N TYR A 53 -6.41 4.80 -9.12
CA TYR A 53 -5.24 5.65 -8.88
C TYR A 53 -4.73 6.27 -10.18
N PRO A 54 -4.15 7.48 -10.10
CA PRO A 54 -3.34 7.97 -11.20
C PRO A 54 -2.01 7.19 -11.28
N PRO A 55 -1.37 7.07 -12.46
CA PRO A 55 -0.11 6.34 -12.61
C PRO A 55 1.06 6.91 -11.79
N ASP A 56 1.02 8.19 -11.45
CA ASP A 56 2.01 8.95 -10.67
C ASP A 56 1.59 9.15 -9.19
N TRP A 57 0.68 8.31 -8.70
CA TRP A 57 0.25 8.35 -7.31
C TRP A 57 1.42 8.19 -6.31
N CYS A 58 1.37 8.92 -5.20
CA CYS A 58 2.38 8.98 -4.13
C CYS A 58 3.76 9.58 -4.50
N VAL A 59 3.93 10.18 -5.69
CA VAL A 59 5.12 10.98 -5.98
C VAL A 59 5.10 12.25 -5.10
N GLY A 60 5.85 12.24 -3.99
CA GLY A 60 5.95 13.39 -3.07
C GLY A 60 5.77 13.09 -1.58
N GLY A 61 5.54 11.83 -1.17
CA GLY A 61 5.49 11.40 0.23
C GLY A 61 4.07 11.09 0.73
N HIS A 62 3.97 10.13 1.65
CA HIS A 62 2.72 9.73 2.31
C HIS A 62 2.96 9.61 3.82
N ASP A 63 2.08 10.21 4.62
CA ASP A 63 2.18 10.20 6.07
C ASP A 63 1.96 8.80 6.66
N GLY A 64 2.71 8.47 7.71
CA GLY A 64 2.89 7.11 8.20
C GLY A 64 1.62 6.47 8.79
N PHE A 65 1.22 5.33 8.22
CA PHE A 65 0.27 4.38 8.80
C PHE A 65 1.03 3.23 9.48
N GLU A 66 0.62 2.87 10.71
CA GLU A 66 1.19 1.76 11.50
C GLU A 66 0.47 0.45 11.18
N ALA A 67 1.12 -0.50 10.49
CA ALA A 67 0.51 -1.79 10.12
C ALA A 67 1.38 -3.00 10.47
N GLY A 68 1.56 -3.27 11.77
CA GLY A 68 2.17 -4.52 12.24
C GLY A 68 3.60 -4.80 11.74
N GLU A 69 4.28 -3.80 11.20
CA GLU A 69 5.64 -3.90 10.68
C GLU A 69 6.60 -4.34 11.79
N ARG A 70 7.58 -5.15 11.42
CA ARG A 70 8.62 -5.56 12.34
C ARG A 70 9.59 -4.39 12.56
N ARG A 71 9.82 -4.04 13.82
CA ARG A 71 10.92 -3.14 14.23
C ARG A 71 12.28 -3.84 14.14
#